data_AF-A0A4U0QKJ0-F1
#
_entry.id   AF-A0A4U0QKJ0-F1
#
_cell.length_a   1.000
_cell.length_b   1.000
_cell.length_c   1.000
_cell.angle_alpha   90.00
_cell.angle_beta   90.00
_cell.angle_gamma   90.00
#
_symmetry.space_group_name_H-M   'P 1'
#
loop_
_entity.id
_entity.type
_entity.pdbx_description
1 polymer ?
#
loop_
_entity_poly.entity_id
_entity_poly.type
_entity_poly.pdbx_seq_one_letter_code
_entity_poly.pdbx_strand_id
1 'polypeptide(L)' 'MDKDQENRLHQLEEALAHLTRLTEDLSEVIARQDRDLSRLTARVDRLTQAEAERQADAPGSIALADQRPPHW' A
#
# COMPACT_ATOMS: atom_id res chain seq x y z
N MET A 1 -4.66 50.08 -6.18
CA MET A 1 -4.36 48.80 -6.87
C MET A 1 -5.24 48.73 -8.09
N ASP A 2 -4.75 48.15 -9.18
CA ASP A 2 -5.54 48.03 -10.40
C ASP A 2 -6.68 47.01 -10.19
N LYS A 3 -7.91 47.29 -10.66
CA LYS A 3 -9.08 46.41 -10.44
C LYS A 3 -8.88 45.03 -11.07
N ASP A 4 -8.10 44.98 -12.14
CA ASP A 4 -7.74 43.74 -12.81
C ASP A 4 -6.79 42.89 -11.95
N GLN A 5 -5.93 43.53 -11.16
CA GLN A 5 -5.06 42.83 -10.20
C GLN A 5 -5.87 42.27 -9.03
N GLU A 6 -6.84 43.01 -8.51
CA GLU A 6 -7.74 42.55 -7.44
C GLU A 6 -8.59 41.36 -7.89
N ASN A 7 -9.18 41.41 -9.09
CA ASN A 7 -9.91 40.28 -9.67
C ASN A 7 -9.04 39.03 -9.84
N ARG A 8 -7.79 39.21 -10.30
CA ARG A 8 -6.85 38.09 -10.46
C ARG A 8 -6.48 37.47 -9.11
N LEU A 9 -6.31 38.28 -8.06
CA LEU A 9 -6.05 37.78 -6.71
C LEU A 9 -7.23 36.95 -6.19
N HIS A 10 -8.46 37.45 -6.30
CA HIS A 10 -9.64 36.70 -5.89
C HIS A 10 -9.77 35.36 -6.61
N GLN A 11 -9.53 35.32 -7.92
CA GLN A 11 -9.55 34.06 -8.69
C GLN A 11 -8.50 33.05 -8.20
N LEU A 12 -7.31 33.53 -7.83
CA LEU A 12 -6.27 32.67 -7.29
C LEU A 12 -6.61 32.17 -5.88
N GLU A 13 -7.21 33.01 -5.04
CA GLU A 13 -7.68 32.62 -3.71
C GLU A 13 -8.80 31.59 -3.77
N GLU A 14 -9.76 31.76 -4.67
CA GLU A 14 -10.83 30.79 -4.92
C GLU A 14 -10.25 29.45 -5.41
N ALA A 15 -9.35 29.48 -6.39
CA ALA A 15 -8.67 28.28 -6.87
C ALA A 15 -7.87 27.59 -5.76
N LEU A 16 -7.17 28.36 -4.91
CA LEU A 16 -6.41 27.83 -3.78
C LEU A 16 -7.33 27.20 -2.72
N ALA A 17 -8.48 27.81 -2.43
CA ALA A 17 -9.47 27.25 -1.52
C ALA A 17 -10.01 25.90 -2.03
N HIS A 18 -10.35 25.82 -3.32
CA HIS A 18 -10.81 24.58 -3.94
C HIS A 18 -9.73 23.49 -3.94
N LEU A 19 -8.50 23.85 -4.27
CA LEU A 19 -7.38 22.90 -4.24
C LEU A 19 -7.09 22.44 -2.81
N THR A 20 -7.15 23.33 -1.82
CA THR A 20 -6.95 22.98 -0.41
C THR A 20 -8.01 21.96 0.04
N ARG A 21 -9.29 22.22 -0.26
CA ARG A 21 -10.38 21.30 0.03
C ARG A 21 -10.16 19.93 -0.63
N LEU A 22 -9.77 19.91 -1.90
CA LEU A 22 -9.48 18.67 -2.62
C LEU A 22 -8.31 17.91 -1.98
N THR A 23 -7.26 18.60 -1.54
CA THR A 23 -6.12 17.95 -0.86
C THR A 23 -6.50 17.34 0.48
N GLU A 24 -7.39 17.99 1.23
CA GLU A 24 -7.93 17.45 2.49
C GLU A 24 -8.77 16.18 2.23
N ASP A 25 -9.69 16.25 1.27
CA ASP A 25 -10.56 15.12 0.92
C ASP A 25 -9.71 13.92 0.42
N LEU A 26 -8.67 14.16 -0.38
CA LEU A 26 -7.74 13.11 -0.83
C LEU A 26 -6.92 12.52 0.33
N SER A 27 -6.48 13.36 1.28
CA SER A 27 -5.75 12.91 2.47
C SER A 27 -6.60 11.93 3.31
N GLU A 28 -7.88 12.23 3.49
CA GLU A 28 -8.82 11.33 4.18
C GLU A 28 -8.95 9.98 3.45
N VAL A 29 -9.09 10.00 2.13
CA VAL A 29 -9.17 8.79 1.31
C VAL A 29 -7.91 7.95 1.43
N ILE A 30 -6.72 8.57 1.36
CA ILE A 30 -5.43 7.88 1.50
C ILE A 30 -5.32 7.24 2.89
N ALA A 31 -5.67 7.97 3.95
CA ALA A 31 -5.64 7.43 5.32
C ALA A 31 -6.56 6.23 5.50
N ARG A 32 -7.73 6.20 4.82
CA ARG A 32 -8.60 5.03 4.82
C ARG A 32 -7.99 3.85 4.07
N GLN A 33 -7.45 4.10 2.87
CA GLN A 33 -6.82 3.06 2.04
C GLN A 33 -5.60 2.44 2.72
N ASP A 34 -4.79 3.23 3.44
CA ASP A 34 -3.64 2.73 4.19
C ASP A 34 -4.03 1.70 5.26
N ARG A 35 -5.13 1.96 5.99
CA ARG A 35 -5.68 1.00 6.95
C ARG A 35 -6.16 -0.27 6.27
N ASP A 36 -6.83 -0.15 5.13
CA ASP A 36 -7.32 -1.32 4.38
C ASP A 36 -6.17 -2.15 3.80
N LEU A 37 -5.14 -1.50 3.25
CA LEU A 37 -3.92 -2.16 2.80
C LEU A 37 -3.23 -2.88 3.94
N SER A 38 -3.05 -2.25 5.09
CA SER A 38 -2.46 -2.89 6.27
C SER A 38 -3.21 -4.16 6.69
N ARG A 39 -4.55 -4.13 6.65
CA ARG A 39 -5.39 -5.29 6.95
C ARG A 39 -5.27 -6.40 5.91
N LEU A 40 -5.19 -6.04 4.63
CA LEU A 40 -5.02 -7.00 3.53
C LEU A 40 -3.64 -7.65 3.60
N THR A 41 -2.57 -6.87 3.82
CA THR A 41 -1.20 -7.36 4.00
C THR A 41 -1.15 -8.37 5.15
N ALA A 42 -1.66 -8.01 6.33
CA ALA A 42 -1.68 -8.93 7.48
C ALA A 42 -2.51 -10.21 7.24
N ARG A 43 -3.47 -10.18 6.32
CA ARG A 43 -4.21 -11.38 5.91
C ARG A 43 -3.39 -12.23 4.93
N VAL A 44 -2.73 -11.61 3.96
CA VAL A 44 -1.85 -12.28 3.01
C VAL A 44 -0.68 -12.93 3.72
N ASP A 45 -0.08 -12.27 4.71
CA ASP A 45 1.02 -12.83 5.49
C ASP A 45 0.60 -14.11 6.22
N ARG A 46 -0.55 -14.08 6.89
CA ARG A 46 -1.11 -15.25 7.57
C ARG A 46 -1.44 -16.39 6.61
N LEU A 47 -1.95 -16.09 5.42
CA LEU A 47 -2.22 -17.10 4.40
C LEU A 47 -0.91 -17.71 3.86
N THR A 48 0.08 -16.88 3.59
CA THR A 48 1.41 -17.31 3.12
C THR A 48 2.08 -18.20 4.16
N GLN A 49 2.03 -17.84 5.44
CA GLN A 49 2.55 -18.66 6.52
C GLN A 49 1.83 -20.01 6.60
N ALA A 50 0.50 -20.02 6.53
CA ALA A 50 -0.28 -21.25 6.58
C ALA A 50 -0.02 -22.17 5.37
N GLU A 51 0.24 -21.62 4.18
CA GLU A 51 0.67 -22.41 3.01
C GLU A 51 2.08 -22.98 3.19
N ALA A 52 3.01 -22.20 3.76
CA ALA A 52 4.36 -22.69 4.05
C ALA A 52 4.34 -23.88 5.03
N GLU A 53 3.53 -23.79 6.08
CA GLU A 53 3.31 -24.88 7.05
C GLU A 53 2.72 -26.13 6.37
N ARG A 54 1.67 -25.96 5.53
CA ARG A 54 1.11 -27.07 4.74
C ARG A 54 2.13 -27.74 3.82
N GLN A 55 2.97 -26.96 3.16
CA GLN A 55 3.99 -27.48 2.26
C GLN A 55 5.08 -28.26 3.02
N ALA A 56 5.41 -27.85 4.25
CA ALA A 56 6.34 -28.57 5.12
C ALA A 56 5.78 -29.93 5.57
N ASP A 57 4.48 -29.98 5.89
CA ASP A 57 3.79 -31.19 6.34
C ASP A 57 3.36 -32.12 5.18
N ALA A 58 3.54 -31.70 3.92
CA ALA A 58 3.15 -32.49 2.75
C ALA A 58 4.02 -33.76 2.62
N PRO A 59 3.42 -34.97 2.54
CA PRO A 59 4.16 -36.22 2.39
C PRO A 59 4.91 -36.23 1.06
N GLY A 60 6.24 -36.18 1.12
CA GLY A 60 7.13 -36.03 -0.05
C GLY A 60 8.04 -34.79 0.00
N SER A 61 7.87 -33.90 0.98
CA SER A 61 8.84 -32.85 1.31
C SER A 61 10.11 -33.48 1.90
N ILE A 62 10.98 -33.98 1.02
CA ILE A 62 12.32 -34.39 1.41
C ILE A 62 13.05 -33.09 1.76
N ALA A 63 13.36 -32.89 3.04
CA ALA A 63 14.40 -31.95 3.44
C ALA A 63 15.69 -32.41 2.75
N LEU A 64 16.00 -31.83 1.60
CA LEU A 64 17.21 -32.10 0.83
C LEU A 64 18.40 -31.42 1.54
N ALA A 65 18.54 -31.66 2.84
CA ALA A 65 19.65 -31.19 3.64
C ALA A 65 20.72 -32.29 3.62
N ASP A 66 21.82 -32.00 2.92
CA ASP A 66 23.15 -32.59 3.08
C ASP A 66 23.38 -34.07 2.71
N GLN A 67 22.68 -34.62 1.71
CA GLN A 67 23.24 -35.80 1.03
C GLN A 67 24.36 -35.37 0.09
N ARG A 68 25.62 -35.58 0.52
CA ARG A 68 26.81 -35.41 -0.31
C ARG A 68 26.63 -36.21 -1.62
N PRO A 69 26.77 -35.60 -2.81
CA PRO A 69 26.54 -36.29 -4.08
C PRO A 69 27.42 -37.55 -4.16
N PRO A 70 26.87 -38.73 -4.49
CA PRO A 70 27.67 -39.92 -4.72
C PRO A 70 28.56 -39.63 -5.93
N HIS A 71 29.87 -39.69 -5.71
CA HIS A 71 30.86 -39.42 -6.75
C HIS A 71 30.72 -40.53 -7.81
N TRP A 72 30.47 -40.15 -9.06
CA TRP A 72 30.71 -41.00 -10.22
C TRP A 72 32.01 -40.55 -10.89
#